data_AF-A0A257YGM0-F1
#
_entry.id   AF-A0A257YGM0-F1
#
_cell.length_a   1.000
_cell.length_b   1.000
_cell.length_c   1.000
_cell.angle_alpha   90.00
_cell.angle_beta   90.00
_cell.angle_gamma   90.00
#
_symmetry.space_group_name_H-M   'P 1'
#
loop_
_entity.id
_entity.type
_entity.pdbx_description
1 polymer ?
#
loop_
_entity_poly.entity_id
_entity_poly.type
_entity_poly.pdbx_seq_one_letter_code
_entity_poly.pdbx_strand_id
1 'polypeptide(L)'
;MTHLLRRTARRTDGRIADGVRRMREEDRCMPLPKLPLKLIGQLERYHLAWWSRQLRRQPILTDWNYTREAIFVHIPKTAGTSLTDALGAVPVFDSHAPAVIYRKADPDLFARAYKFTVVRNPWDRLASSFHFMQSGTEWPMQQDWARRHLTGLDFAAFVRKLRNPWFRQEVLAERFFWPQSFWLKDRDGRILVDEIHRFEELAAAVERICAQCGIAAPTRMAEHRKSARAPSRQLYEDDEMIELVGRLYAEDIERFGYSFDANAPALVGAA
;
A
#
# COMPACT_ATOMS: atom_id res chain seq x y z
N MET A 1 -37.33 -10.08 6.04
CA MET A 1 -36.00 -9.81 6.66
C MET A 1 -34.92 -9.48 5.63
N THR A 2 -35.25 -8.74 4.56
CA THR A 2 -34.33 -8.46 3.43
C THR A 2 -34.05 -6.96 3.26
N HIS A 3 -34.53 -6.11 4.17
CA HIS A 3 -34.42 -4.66 4.07
C HIS A 3 -33.41 -3.99 5.03
N LEU A 4 -32.86 -4.71 6.01
CA LEU A 4 -31.90 -4.14 6.97
C LEU A 4 -30.43 -4.15 6.50
N LEU A 5 -30.05 -5.05 5.59
CA LEU A 5 -28.65 -5.18 5.13
C LEU A 5 -28.23 -4.14 4.08
N ARG A 6 -29.17 -3.40 3.47
CA ARG A 6 -28.83 -2.30 2.54
C ARG A 6 -28.58 -0.95 3.24
N ARG A 7 -28.85 -0.83 4.54
CA ARG A 7 -28.67 0.42 5.31
C ARG A 7 -27.28 0.57 5.95
N THR A 8 -26.55 -0.51 6.14
CA THR A 8 -25.20 -0.49 6.72
C THR A 8 -24.12 -0.08 5.72
N ALA A 9 -24.25 -0.47 4.43
CA ALA A 9 -23.31 -0.08 3.39
C ALA A 9 -23.30 1.43 3.06
N ARG A 10 -24.42 2.15 3.24
CA ARG A 10 -24.48 3.61 3.06
C ARG A 10 -23.98 4.40 4.28
N ARG A 11 -23.85 3.76 5.45
CA ARG A 11 -23.46 4.45 6.70
C ARG A 11 -21.95 4.53 6.88
N THR A 12 -21.19 3.61 6.30
CA THR A 12 -19.72 3.65 6.23
C THR A 12 -19.22 4.68 5.21
N ASP A 13 -19.93 4.83 4.08
CA ASP A 13 -19.66 5.86 3.06
C ASP A 13 -19.75 7.28 3.65
N GLY A 14 -20.74 7.53 4.52
CA GLY A 14 -20.95 8.83 5.15
C GLY A 14 -19.83 9.26 6.11
N ARG A 15 -19.19 8.32 6.83
CA ARG A 15 -18.10 8.66 7.77
C ARG A 15 -16.77 8.94 7.08
N ILE A 16 -16.50 8.26 5.97
CA ILE A 16 -15.33 8.54 5.12
C ILE A 16 -15.53 9.88 4.40
N ALA A 17 -16.73 10.12 3.85
CA ALA A 17 -17.09 11.40 3.23
C ALA A 17 -17.06 12.58 4.23
N ASP A 18 -17.52 12.38 5.48
CA ASP A 18 -17.46 13.41 6.53
C ASP A 18 -16.04 13.67 7.03
N GLY A 19 -15.16 12.65 7.04
CA GLY A 19 -13.74 12.80 7.34
C GLY A 19 -12.99 13.61 6.27
N VAL A 20 -13.35 13.40 4.99
CA VAL A 20 -12.83 14.17 3.85
C VAL A 20 -13.41 15.59 3.80
N ARG A 21 -14.68 15.78 4.21
CA ARG A 21 -15.35 17.10 4.27
C ARG A 21 -14.88 17.99 5.42
N ARG A 22 -14.35 17.42 6.51
CA ARG A 22 -13.83 18.17 7.67
C ARG A 22 -12.34 18.50 7.59
N MET A 23 -11.79 18.68 6.39
CA MET A 23 -10.49 19.34 6.27
C MET A 23 -10.67 20.83 6.56
N ARG A 24 -10.09 21.32 7.66
CA ARG A 24 -10.00 22.76 7.93
C ARG A 24 -9.12 23.40 6.86
N GLU A 25 -9.30 24.69 6.59
CA GLU A 25 -8.46 25.43 5.63
C GLU A 25 -6.95 25.38 5.98
N GLU A 26 -6.64 25.16 7.25
CA GLU A 26 -5.29 24.92 7.80
C GLU A 26 -4.69 23.55 7.44
N ASP A 27 -5.52 22.58 7.02
CA ASP A 27 -5.10 21.26 6.50
C ASP A 27 -4.61 21.36 5.04
N ARG A 28 -4.76 22.53 4.41
CA ARG A 28 -4.03 22.93 3.19
C ARG A 28 -2.59 23.36 3.51
N CYS A 29 -1.93 22.70 4.47
CA CYS A 29 -0.50 22.87 4.63
C CYS A 29 0.14 22.31 3.35
N MET A 30 0.46 23.21 2.42
CA MET A 30 1.00 22.94 1.09
C MET A 30 2.01 21.79 1.20
N PRO A 31 1.78 20.66 0.54
CA PRO A 31 2.84 19.68 0.43
C PRO A 31 3.92 20.37 -0.37
N LEU A 32 5.09 20.54 0.24
CA LEU A 32 6.29 20.90 -0.51
C LEU A 32 6.31 20.05 -1.80
N PRO A 33 6.64 20.64 -2.95
CA PRO A 33 6.64 19.90 -4.20
C PRO A 33 7.50 18.64 -4.01
N LYS A 34 6.87 17.47 -4.13
CA LYS A 34 7.50 16.18 -3.79
C LYS A 34 8.73 15.89 -4.66
N LEU A 35 8.71 16.37 -5.90
CA LEU A 35 9.79 16.14 -6.87
C LEU A 35 11.11 16.79 -6.44
N PRO A 36 11.20 18.10 -6.11
CA PRO A 36 12.41 18.67 -5.52
C PRO A 36 12.95 17.87 -4.34
N LEU A 37 12.09 17.47 -3.40
CA LEU A 37 12.50 16.63 -2.25
C LEU A 37 13.03 15.26 -2.67
N LYS A 38 12.46 14.66 -3.72
CA LYS A 38 12.95 13.40 -4.29
C LYS A 38 14.35 13.58 -4.88
N LEU A 39 14.55 14.63 -5.66
CA LEU A 39 15.81 14.92 -6.35
C LEU A 39 16.98 15.15 -5.38
N ILE A 40 16.72 15.75 -4.21
CA ILE A 40 17.73 15.96 -3.16
C ILE A 40 17.78 14.82 -2.12
N GLY A 41 17.08 13.70 -2.34
CA GLY A 41 17.09 12.55 -1.43
C GLY A 41 16.39 12.76 -0.08
N GLN A 42 15.53 13.77 0.06
CA GLN A 42 14.83 14.11 1.30
C GLN A 42 13.35 13.68 1.34
N LEU A 43 12.81 13.15 0.23
CA LEU A 43 11.38 12.77 0.14
C LEU A 43 10.97 11.81 1.26
N GLU A 44 11.78 10.79 1.52
CA GLU A 44 11.52 9.79 2.56
C GLU A 44 11.44 10.42 3.95
N ARG A 45 12.41 11.28 4.28
CA ARG A 45 12.45 12.00 5.56
C ARG A 45 11.27 12.95 5.72
N TYR A 46 10.90 13.64 4.64
CA TYR A 46 9.71 14.48 4.61
C TYR A 46 8.45 13.67 4.90
N HIS A 47 8.27 12.50 4.25
CA HIS A 47 7.10 11.66 4.47
C HIS A 47 7.05 11.04 5.87
N LEU A 48 8.20 10.63 6.44
CA LEU A 48 8.25 10.17 7.84
C LEU A 48 7.92 11.28 8.83
N ALA A 49 8.35 12.52 8.55
CA ALA A 49 8.00 13.69 9.34
C ALA A 49 6.51 14.04 9.22
N TRP A 50 5.95 13.97 8.00
CA TRP A 50 4.52 14.15 7.75
C TRP A 50 3.70 13.12 8.54
N TRP A 51 4.05 11.84 8.46
CA TRP A 51 3.40 10.78 9.23
C TRP A 51 3.50 11.01 10.73
N SER A 52 4.69 11.38 11.23
CA SER A 52 4.90 11.72 12.63
C SER A 52 4.00 12.89 13.09
N ARG A 53 3.75 13.86 12.21
CA ARG A 53 2.83 14.97 12.50
C ARG A 53 1.38 14.48 12.50
N GLN A 54 1.03 13.58 11.59
CA GLN A 54 -0.33 13.02 11.49
C GLN A 54 -0.70 12.19 12.73
N LEU A 55 0.24 11.43 13.29
CA LEU A 55 0.03 10.67 14.54
C LEU A 55 -0.47 11.54 15.70
N ARG A 56 -0.04 12.82 15.76
CA ARG A 56 -0.49 13.76 16.80
C ARG A 56 -1.93 14.22 16.62
N ARG A 57 -2.50 14.03 15.44
CA ARG A 57 -3.86 14.48 15.09
C ARG A 57 -4.83 13.31 15.08
N GLN A 58 -4.39 12.16 14.58
CA GLN A 58 -5.20 10.97 14.43
C GLN A 58 -4.38 9.72 14.75
N PRO A 59 -4.88 8.84 15.62
CA PRO A 59 -4.18 7.61 15.96
C PRO A 59 -4.21 6.63 14.77
N ILE A 60 -3.07 6.00 14.51
CA ILE A 60 -2.98 4.91 13.52
C ILE A 60 -3.22 3.53 14.13
N LEU A 61 -2.98 3.41 15.43
CA LEU A 61 -3.28 2.22 16.23
C LEU A 61 -4.72 2.35 16.74
N THR A 62 -5.45 1.24 16.69
CA THR A 62 -6.85 1.14 17.10
C THR A 62 -6.99 0.09 18.18
N ASP A 63 -8.16 0.02 18.83
CA ASP A 63 -8.48 -1.03 19.80
C ASP A 63 -8.28 -2.44 19.23
N TRP A 64 -8.44 -2.62 17.92
CA TRP A 64 -8.13 -3.89 17.25
C TRP A 64 -6.67 -4.29 17.44
N ASN A 65 -5.73 -3.34 17.29
CA ASN A 65 -4.30 -3.61 17.46
C ASN A 65 -3.96 -4.03 18.89
N TYR A 66 -4.56 -3.37 19.88
CA TYR A 66 -4.37 -3.69 21.29
C TYR A 66 -5.03 -5.02 21.69
N THR A 67 -6.24 -5.28 21.19
CA THR A 67 -6.99 -6.51 21.50
C THR A 67 -6.36 -7.75 20.87
N ARG A 68 -5.84 -7.60 19.65
CA ARG A 68 -5.24 -8.71 18.89
C ARG A 68 -3.74 -8.83 19.07
N GLU A 69 -3.13 -7.85 19.75
CA GLU A 69 -1.69 -7.66 19.81
C GLU A 69 -1.05 -7.85 18.43
N ALA A 70 -1.60 -7.16 17.42
CA ALA A 70 -1.23 -7.35 16.03
C ALA A 70 -1.13 -6.03 15.28
N ILE A 71 -0.17 -5.93 14.35
CA ILE A 71 0.08 -4.76 13.52
C ILE A 71 0.18 -5.18 12.07
N PHE A 72 -0.77 -4.72 11.26
CA PHE A 72 -0.71 -4.85 9.81
C PHE A 72 -0.08 -3.61 9.19
N VAL A 73 1.11 -3.76 8.59
CA VAL A 73 1.76 -2.68 7.83
C VAL A 73 1.21 -2.71 6.39
N HIS A 74 0.25 -1.83 6.10
CA HIS A 74 -0.48 -1.83 4.83
C HIS A 74 0.29 -1.11 3.70
N ILE A 75 0.87 -1.90 2.80
CA ILE A 75 1.51 -1.39 1.58
C ILE A 75 0.44 -1.06 0.51
N PRO A 76 0.56 0.07 -0.22
CA PRO A 76 -0.34 0.35 -1.33
C PRO A 76 -0.39 -0.76 -2.37
N LYS A 77 -1.63 -1.11 -2.79
CA LYS A 77 -1.94 -2.03 -3.91
C LYS A 77 -1.59 -3.50 -3.69
N THR A 78 -1.54 -3.94 -2.42
CA THR A 78 -1.32 -5.35 -2.04
C THR A 78 -2.54 -6.02 -1.38
N ALA A 79 -3.76 -5.62 -1.78
CA ALA A 79 -5.05 -6.07 -1.20
C ALA A 79 -5.26 -5.80 0.30
N GLY A 80 -4.61 -4.80 0.88
CA GLY A 80 -4.82 -4.53 2.29
C GLY A 80 -6.25 -4.15 2.67
N THR A 81 -7.07 -3.57 1.78
CA THR A 81 -8.51 -3.38 2.07
C THR A 81 -9.24 -4.71 2.30
N SER A 82 -9.04 -5.70 1.42
CA SER A 82 -9.63 -7.03 1.57
C SER A 82 -9.15 -7.72 2.84
N LEU A 83 -7.87 -7.53 3.19
CA LEU A 83 -7.29 -8.10 4.40
C LEU A 83 -7.83 -7.41 5.66
N THR A 84 -7.89 -6.07 5.69
CA THR A 84 -8.49 -5.30 6.79
C THR A 84 -9.92 -5.75 7.05
N ASP A 85 -10.71 -5.94 5.99
CA ASP A 85 -12.10 -6.42 6.10
C ASP A 85 -12.16 -7.87 6.63
N ALA A 86 -11.29 -8.77 6.12
CA ALA A 86 -11.20 -10.15 6.59
C ALA A 86 -10.81 -10.27 8.07
N LEU A 87 -9.96 -9.35 8.55
CA LEU A 87 -9.50 -9.30 9.93
C LEU A 87 -10.49 -8.59 10.87
N GLY A 88 -11.57 -8.01 10.35
CA GLY A 88 -12.48 -7.16 11.12
C GLY A 88 -11.78 -5.95 11.74
N ALA A 89 -10.68 -5.49 11.12
CA ALA A 89 -9.95 -4.32 11.56
C ALA A 89 -10.68 -3.04 11.11
N VAL A 90 -10.61 -1.99 11.93
CA VAL A 90 -11.27 -0.72 11.61
C VAL A 90 -10.39 0.09 10.66
N PRO A 91 -10.92 0.58 9.52
CA PRO A 91 -10.17 1.48 8.64
C PRO A 91 -9.78 2.75 9.38
N VAL A 92 -8.50 3.12 9.31
CA VAL A 92 -7.98 4.40 9.82
C VAL A 92 -7.82 5.40 8.69
N PHE A 93 -7.77 6.68 9.03
CA PHE A 93 -7.44 7.73 8.07
C PHE A 93 -6.04 7.49 7.51
N ASP A 94 -5.99 7.28 6.19
CA ASP A 94 -4.78 6.96 5.44
C ASP A 94 -4.02 5.73 6.01
N SER A 95 -4.43 4.52 5.66
CA SER A 95 -3.83 3.31 6.25
C SER A 95 -2.39 3.00 5.82
N HIS A 96 -1.78 3.80 4.94
CA HIS A 96 -0.45 3.55 4.39
C HIS A 96 0.66 4.24 5.18
N ALA A 97 0.93 3.76 6.39
CA ALA A 97 2.09 4.22 7.17
C ALA A 97 3.22 3.18 7.20
N PRO A 98 4.49 3.62 7.13
CA PRO A 98 5.64 2.73 7.31
C PRO A 98 5.70 2.10 8.71
N ALA A 99 6.32 0.93 8.83
CA ALA A 99 6.50 0.19 10.08
C ALA A 99 7.17 1.04 11.18
N VAL A 100 8.13 1.89 10.82
CA VAL A 100 8.79 2.83 11.74
C VAL A 100 7.82 3.81 12.41
N ILE A 101 6.68 4.11 11.77
CA ILE A 101 5.64 4.99 12.32
C ILE A 101 4.82 4.26 13.37
N TYR A 102 4.48 2.99 13.16
CA TYR A 102 3.85 2.17 14.20
C TYR A 102 4.76 2.02 15.43
N ARG A 103 6.05 1.73 15.23
CA ARG A 103 7.04 1.67 16.32
C ARG A 103 7.14 2.98 17.09
N LYS A 104 7.02 4.11 16.41
CA LYS A 104 7.04 5.44 17.03
C LYS A 104 5.74 5.76 17.77
N ALA A 105 4.61 5.27 17.27
CA ALA A 105 3.30 5.52 17.87
C ALA A 105 3.17 4.85 19.24
N ASP A 106 3.61 3.60 19.34
CA ASP A 106 3.60 2.83 20.59
C ASP A 106 4.73 1.78 20.57
N PRO A 107 5.92 2.09 21.13
CA PRO A 107 7.06 1.19 21.15
C PRO A 107 6.78 -0.12 21.89
N ASP A 108 6.00 -0.07 22.97
CA ASP A 108 5.72 -1.21 23.83
C ASP A 108 4.76 -2.19 23.15
N LEU A 109 3.73 -1.68 22.47
CA LEU A 109 2.88 -2.51 21.62
C LEU A 109 3.69 -3.09 20.46
N PHE A 110 4.49 -2.28 19.77
CA PHE A 110 5.26 -2.73 18.62
C PHE A 110 6.23 -3.87 18.97
N ALA A 111 6.86 -3.81 20.14
CA ALA A 111 7.80 -4.83 20.60
C ALA A 111 7.13 -6.20 20.80
N ARG A 112 5.90 -6.24 21.35
CA ARG A 112 5.20 -7.50 21.68
C ARG A 112 4.21 -7.98 20.61
N ALA A 113 3.69 -7.08 19.78
CA ALA A 113 2.66 -7.41 18.82
C ALA A 113 3.18 -8.28 17.67
N TYR A 114 2.35 -9.17 17.12
CA TYR A 114 2.60 -9.83 15.86
C TYR A 114 2.50 -8.81 14.70
N LYS A 115 3.60 -8.58 13.99
CA LYS A 115 3.71 -7.58 12.92
C LYS A 115 3.79 -8.30 11.58
N PHE A 116 2.91 -7.97 10.66
CA PHE A 116 2.88 -8.61 9.35
C PHE A 116 2.54 -7.65 8.22
N THR A 117 2.79 -8.11 7.01
CA THR A 117 2.45 -7.37 5.79
C THR A 117 2.09 -8.31 4.65
N VAL A 118 1.57 -7.73 3.57
CA VAL A 118 1.39 -8.40 2.28
C VAL A 118 2.17 -7.63 1.23
N VAL A 119 3.06 -8.33 0.53
CA VAL A 119 3.76 -7.85 -0.67
C VAL A 119 3.12 -8.45 -1.92
N ARG A 120 3.36 -7.83 -3.06
CA ARG A 120 2.87 -8.27 -4.38
C ARG A 120 4.01 -8.26 -5.38
N ASN A 121 3.93 -9.12 -6.40
CA ASN A 121 4.84 -9.09 -7.53
C ASN A 121 4.99 -7.64 -8.06
N PRO A 122 6.21 -7.07 -8.16
CA PRO A 122 6.41 -5.67 -8.50
C PRO A 122 5.81 -5.25 -9.85
N TRP A 123 5.84 -6.13 -10.85
CA TRP A 123 5.25 -5.90 -12.17
C TRP A 123 3.72 -5.83 -12.09
N ASP A 124 3.11 -6.74 -11.34
CA ASP A 124 1.66 -6.74 -11.11
C ASP A 124 1.20 -5.54 -10.27
N ARG A 125 2.02 -5.16 -9.27
CA ARG A 125 1.75 -4.00 -8.41
C ARG A 125 1.81 -2.70 -9.21
N LEU A 126 2.80 -2.52 -10.08
CA LEU A 126 2.90 -1.34 -10.94
C LEU A 126 1.66 -1.18 -11.83
N ALA A 127 1.23 -2.25 -12.49
CA ALA A 127 0.00 -2.26 -13.29
C ALA A 127 -1.24 -1.94 -12.46
N SER A 128 -1.31 -2.44 -11.22
CA SER A 128 -2.38 -2.11 -10.29
C SER A 128 -2.36 -0.64 -9.87
N SER A 129 -1.19 -0.06 -9.61
CA SER A 129 -1.01 1.35 -9.25
C SER A 129 -1.39 2.27 -10.41
N PHE A 130 -0.91 1.98 -11.63
CA PHE A 130 -1.25 2.73 -12.84
C PHE A 130 -2.77 2.80 -13.04
N HIS A 131 -3.44 1.64 -13.11
CA HIS A 131 -4.88 1.60 -13.33
C HIS A 131 -5.70 2.19 -12.18
N PHE A 132 -5.21 2.09 -10.94
CA PHE A 132 -5.88 2.71 -9.80
C PHE A 132 -5.85 4.24 -9.90
N MET A 133 -4.67 4.81 -10.17
CA MET A 133 -4.51 6.26 -10.33
C MET A 133 -5.28 6.77 -11.55
N GLN A 134 -5.32 6.00 -12.64
CA GLN A 134 -6.09 6.33 -13.83
C GLN A 134 -7.61 6.27 -13.61
N SER A 135 -8.10 5.35 -12.77
CA SER A 135 -9.54 5.22 -12.45
C SER A 135 -10.09 6.35 -11.58
N GLY A 136 -9.23 7.23 -11.08
CA GLY A 136 -9.59 8.32 -10.19
C GLY A 136 -9.54 7.91 -8.71
N THR A 137 -9.21 8.89 -7.87
CA THR A 137 -9.07 8.77 -6.43
C THR A 137 -9.90 9.85 -5.74
N GLU A 138 -10.25 9.66 -4.47
CA GLU A 138 -11.01 10.69 -3.72
C GLU A 138 -10.19 11.94 -3.38
N TRP A 139 -8.86 11.82 -3.40
CA TRP A 139 -7.95 12.90 -3.00
C TRP A 139 -7.63 13.84 -4.18
N PRO A 140 -7.90 15.15 -4.08
CA PRO A 140 -7.67 16.10 -5.17
C PRO A 140 -6.22 16.11 -5.68
N MET A 141 -5.24 16.00 -4.78
CA MET A 141 -3.83 15.95 -5.16
C MET A 141 -3.46 14.73 -6.01
N GLN A 142 -4.06 13.57 -5.73
CA GLN A 142 -3.81 12.35 -6.49
C GLN A 142 -4.48 12.43 -7.87
N GLN A 143 -5.67 13.03 -7.96
CA GLN A 143 -6.33 13.31 -9.24
C GLN A 143 -5.50 14.26 -10.11
N ASP A 144 -5.00 15.33 -9.51
CA ASP A 144 -4.16 16.33 -10.16
C ASP A 144 -2.80 15.75 -10.61
N TRP A 145 -2.18 14.91 -9.77
CA TRP A 145 -1.02 14.13 -10.18
C TRP A 145 -1.33 13.19 -11.36
N ALA A 146 -2.43 12.43 -11.30
CA ALA A 146 -2.83 11.51 -12.37
C ALA A 146 -3.10 12.25 -13.68
N ARG A 147 -3.76 13.42 -13.62
CA ARG A 147 -4.01 14.27 -14.79
C ARG A 147 -2.73 14.69 -15.49
N ARG A 148 -1.69 15.08 -14.74
CA ARG A 148 -0.40 15.49 -15.32
C ARG A 148 0.41 14.34 -15.91
N HIS A 149 0.37 13.16 -15.28
CA HIS A 149 1.33 12.10 -15.58
C HIS A 149 0.74 10.93 -16.38
N LEU A 150 -0.58 10.70 -16.31
CA LEU A 150 -1.24 9.52 -16.88
C LEU A 150 -2.26 9.83 -17.98
N THR A 151 -2.71 11.08 -18.15
CA THR A 151 -3.70 11.43 -19.17
C THR A 151 -3.19 11.09 -20.56
N GLY A 152 -3.98 10.35 -21.33
CA GLY A 152 -3.66 9.95 -22.70
C GLY A 152 -2.61 8.85 -22.83
N LEU A 153 -2.17 8.25 -21.72
CA LEU A 153 -1.27 7.09 -21.74
C LEU A 153 -2.07 5.81 -21.49
N ASP A 154 -1.79 4.78 -22.28
CA ASP A 154 -2.03 3.40 -21.88
C ASP A 154 -0.87 2.89 -21.00
N PHE A 155 -0.98 1.64 -20.55
CA PHE A 155 0.03 1.06 -19.68
C PHE A 155 1.40 0.92 -20.35
N ALA A 156 1.45 0.50 -21.61
CA ALA A 156 2.70 0.29 -22.32
C ALA A 156 3.44 1.62 -22.56
N ALA A 157 2.72 2.65 -23.01
CA ALA A 157 3.25 4.01 -23.15
C ALA A 157 3.74 4.57 -21.82
N PHE A 158 3.02 4.33 -20.72
CA PHE A 158 3.43 4.73 -19.38
C PHE A 158 4.75 4.06 -18.97
N VAL A 159 4.88 2.74 -19.12
CA VAL A 159 6.10 2.01 -18.75
C VAL A 159 7.27 2.46 -19.62
N ARG A 160 7.09 2.59 -20.95
CA ARG A 160 8.17 3.07 -21.84
C ARG A 160 8.61 4.49 -21.50
N LYS A 161 7.70 5.36 -21.07
CA LYS A 161 8.04 6.73 -20.62
C LYS A 161 8.93 6.75 -19.38
N LEU A 162 8.97 5.69 -18.56
CA LEU A 162 9.90 5.55 -17.42
C LEU A 162 11.38 5.48 -17.84
N ARG A 163 11.70 5.32 -19.13
CA ARG A 163 13.06 5.52 -19.66
C ARG A 163 13.58 6.92 -19.37
N ASN A 164 12.70 7.92 -19.43
CA ASN A 164 13.03 9.29 -19.09
C ASN A 164 13.32 9.39 -17.57
N PRO A 165 14.53 9.77 -17.15
CA PRO A 165 14.89 9.82 -15.74
C PRO A 165 14.05 10.83 -14.94
N TRP A 166 13.65 11.94 -15.55
CA TRP A 166 12.83 12.96 -14.89
C TRP A 166 11.42 12.44 -14.60
N PHE A 167 10.76 11.88 -15.63
CA PHE A 167 9.43 11.28 -15.48
C PHE A 167 9.46 10.13 -14.46
N ARG A 168 10.54 9.33 -14.45
CA ARG A 168 10.73 8.29 -13.43
C ARG A 168 10.74 8.88 -12.01
N GLN A 169 11.42 10.01 -11.77
CA GLN A 169 11.41 10.65 -10.45
C GLN A 169 10.05 11.25 -10.10
N GLU A 170 9.30 11.78 -11.08
CA GLU A 170 7.92 12.24 -10.87
C GLU A 170 6.97 11.11 -10.47
N VAL A 171 7.14 9.93 -11.07
CA VAL A 171 6.41 8.71 -10.71
C VAL A 171 6.82 8.22 -9.32
N LEU A 172 8.11 8.14 -9.03
CA LEU A 172 8.61 7.75 -7.71
C LEU A 172 8.41 8.81 -6.62
N ALA A 173 7.91 10.00 -6.96
CA ALA A 173 7.43 10.98 -5.98
C ALA A 173 6.02 10.66 -5.48
N GLU A 174 5.27 9.80 -6.18
CA GLU A 174 3.95 9.34 -5.78
C GLU A 174 4.02 7.98 -5.05
N ARG A 175 3.42 7.92 -3.86
CA ARG A 175 3.64 6.81 -2.90
C ARG A 175 3.10 5.47 -3.38
N PHE A 176 2.10 5.48 -4.26
CA PHE A 176 1.57 4.26 -4.88
C PHE A 176 2.59 3.58 -5.80
N PHE A 177 3.70 4.26 -6.13
CA PHE A 177 4.79 3.73 -6.96
C PHE A 177 6.08 3.50 -6.17
N TRP A 178 6.10 3.74 -4.86
CA TRP A 178 7.29 3.51 -4.04
C TRP A 178 7.59 2.03 -3.84
N PRO A 179 8.87 1.61 -3.76
CA PRO A 179 9.25 0.26 -3.38
C PRO A 179 8.52 -0.22 -2.12
N GLN A 180 8.18 -1.51 -2.09
CA GLN A 180 7.52 -2.17 -0.97
C GLN A 180 8.43 -2.21 0.26
N SER A 181 9.73 -2.41 0.03
CA SER A 181 10.79 -2.38 1.05
C SER A 181 10.75 -1.11 1.91
N PHE A 182 10.45 0.05 1.31
CA PHE A 182 10.38 1.34 1.99
C PHE A 182 9.41 1.32 3.19
N TRP A 183 8.28 0.63 3.04
CA TRP A 183 7.26 0.59 4.08
C TRP A 183 7.64 -0.28 5.27
N LEU A 184 8.60 -1.19 5.09
CA LEU A 184 8.92 -2.25 6.03
C LEU A 184 10.23 -2.02 6.77
N LYS A 185 11.17 -1.27 6.18
CA LYS A 185 12.52 -1.13 6.71
C LYS A 185 12.75 0.08 7.61
N ASP A 186 13.72 -0.03 8.51
CA ASP A 186 14.31 1.13 9.18
C ASP A 186 15.45 1.76 8.33
N ARG A 187 16.15 2.72 8.94
CA ARG A 187 17.27 3.44 8.30
C ARG A 187 18.48 2.55 8.03
N ASP A 188 18.61 1.44 8.76
CA ASP A 188 19.68 0.46 8.60
C ASP A 188 19.31 -0.64 7.59
N GLY A 189 18.12 -0.54 6.99
CA GLY A 189 17.63 -1.50 5.99
C GLY A 189 17.05 -2.78 6.60
N ARG A 190 16.87 -2.83 7.92
CA ARG A 190 16.28 -3.99 8.62
C ARG A 190 14.78 -3.99 8.47
N ILE A 191 14.22 -5.13 8.08
CA ILE A 191 12.77 -5.34 8.02
C ILE A 191 12.21 -5.38 9.44
N LEU A 192 11.15 -4.63 9.68
CA LEU A 192 10.55 -4.45 11.01
C LEU A 192 9.25 -5.23 11.21
N VAL A 193 8.96 -6.20 10.35
CA VAL A 193 7.79 -7.08 10.45
C VAL A 193 8.25 -8.52 10.67
N ASP A 194 7.46 -9.29 11.40
CA ASP A 194 7.74 -10.68 11.76
C ASP A 194 7.41 -11.62 10.57
N GLU A 195 6.33 -11.35 9.84
CA GLU A 195 5.92 -12.14 8.68
C GLU A 195 5.58 -11.31 7.43
N ILE A 196 6.01 -11.82 6.27
CA ILE A 196 5.73 -11.24 4.96
C ILE A 196 4.96 -12.25 4.13
N HIS A 197 3.72 -11.91 3.78
CA HIS A 197 2.86 -12.76 2.95
C HIS A 197 2.83 -12.27 1.51
N ARG A 198 2.58 -13.17 0.56
CA ARG A 198 2.43 -12.85 -0.86
C ARG A 198 0.96 -12.64 -1.22
N PHE A 199 0.68 -11.59 -2.00
CA PHE A 199 -0.63 -11.32 -2.57
C PHE A 199 -1.12 -12.49 -3.42
N GLU A 200 -0.20 -13.16 -4.10
CA GLU A 200 -0.49 -14.29 -4.98
C GLU A 200 -1.03 -15.52 -4.20
N GLU A 201 -0.77 -15.57 -2.89
CA GLU A 201 -1.20 -16.63 -1.98
C GLU A 201 -2.12 -16.08 -0.87
N LEU A 202 -2.82 -14.98 -1.16
CA LEU A 202 -3.54 -14.21 -0.15
C LEU A 202 -4.56 -15.02 0.65
N ALA A 203 -5.25 -15.98 0.01
CA ALA A 203 -6.23 -16.82 0.72
C ALA A 203 -5.57 -17.63 1.85
N ALA A 204 -4.46 -18.31 1.56
CA ALA A 204 -3.71 -19.06 2.55
C ALA A 204 -3.04 -18.13 3.59
N ALA A 205 -2.61 -16.93 3.16
CA ALA A 205 -2.09 -15.93 4.08
C ALA A 205 -3.14 -15.45 5.08
N VAL A 206 -4.38 -15.19 4.64
CA VAL A 206 -5.48 -14.79 5.52
C VAL A 206 -5.75 -15.85 6.57
N GLU A 207 -5.79 -17.13 6.19
CA GLU A 207 -5.98 -18.22 7.15
C GLU A 207 -4.90 -18.23 8.23
N ARG A 208 -3.62 -18.11 7.84
CA ARG A 208 -2.49 -18.05 8.77
C ARG A 208 -2.56 -16.83 9.69
N ILE A 209 -2.80 -15.65 9.14
CA ILE A 209 -2.90 -14.40 9.90
C ILE A 209 -4.08 -14.46 10.88
N CYS A 210 -5.24 -14.96 10.44
CA CYS A 210 -6.41 -15.13 11.29
C CYS A 210 -6.09 -16.06 12.47
N ALA A 211 -5.43 -17.20 12.21
CA ALA A 211 -5.00 -18.11 13.27
C ALA A 211 -4.07 -17.41 14.27
N GLN A 212 -3.05 -16.68 13.79
CA GLN A 212 -2.11 -15.96 14.64
C GLN A 212 -2.76 -14.85 15.48
N CYS A 213 -3.78 -14.18 14.92
CA CYS A 213 -4.53 -13.13 15.62
C CYS A 213 -5.68 -13.66 16.50
N GLY A 214 -5.91 -14.99 16.56
CA GLY A 214 -7.04 -15.58 17.28
C GLY A 214 -8.41 -15.15 16.70
N ILE A 215 -8.50 -15.00 15.38
CA ILE A 215 -9.70 -14.60 14.63
C ILE A 215 -10.18 -15.80 13.83
N ALA A 216 -11.50 -16.02 13.80
CA ALA A 216 -12.08 -17.02 12.91
C ALA A 216 -11.85 -16.60 11.44
N ALA A 217 -11.24 -17.48 10.65
CA ALA A 217 -11.02 -17.21 9.24
C ALA A 217 -12.38 -17.01 8.53
N PRO A 218 -12.50 -16.00 7.65
CA PRO A 218 -13.74 -15.79 6.91
C PRO A 218 -14.01 -16.96 5.97
N THR A 219 -15.26 -17.44 5.92
CA THR A 219 -15.68 -18.55 5.04
C THR A 219 -15.48 -18.24 3.56
N ARG A 220 -15.53 -16.95 3.20
CA ARG A 220 -15.19 -16.45 1.86
C ARG A 220 -14.48 -15.12 1.99
N MET A 221 -13.37 -14.97 1.25
CA MET A 221 -12.80 -13.65 1.05
C MET A 221 -13.77 -12.78 0.26
N ALA A 222 -14.00 -11.56 0.72
CA ALA A 222 -14.78 -10.61 -0.03
C ALA A 222 -14.07 -10.31 -1.37
N GLU A 223 -14.80 -10.42 -2.47
CA GLU A 223 -14.30 -10.16 -3.82
C GLU A 223 -14.16 -8.64 -4.04
N HIS A 224 -13.32 -7.97 -3.26
CA HIS A 224 -12.99 -6.58 -3.51
C HIS A 224 -12.10 -6.52 -4.75
N ARG A 225 -12.74 -6.35 -5.91
CA ARG A 225 -12.07 -6.11 -7.19
C ARG A 225 -10.97 -7.14 -7.46
N LYS A 226 -11.33 -8.42 -7.65
CA LYS A 226 -10.64 -9.18 -8.69
C LYS A 226 -10.88 -8.37 -9.96
N SER A 227 -9.94 -7.50 -10.33
CA SER A 227 -10.09 -6.78 -11.58
C SER A 227 -10.18 -7.87 -12.63
N ALA A 228 -11.32 -7.99 -13.31
CA ALA A 228 -11.52 -8.86 -14.48
C ALA A 228 -10.63 -8.44 -15.68
N ARG A 229 -9.50 -7.80 -15.39
CA ARG A 229 -8.47 -7.39 -16.33
C ARG A 229 -7.64 -8.60 -16.66
N ALA A 230 -7.09 -8.57 -17.87
CA ALA A 230 -6.02 -9.47 -18.29
C ALA A 230 -4.99 -9.61 -17.14
N PRO A 231 -4.45 -10.83 -16.90
CA PRO A 231 -3.30 -11.02 -16.03
C PRO A 231 -2.30 -9.90 -16.32
N SER A 232 -1.85 -9.18 -15.29
CA SER A 232 -1.04 -7.97 -15.47
C SER A 232 0.21 -8.20 -16.32
N ARG A 233 0.70 -9.45 -16.37
CA ARG A 233 1.77 -9.90 -17.26
C ARG A 233 1.48 -9.70 -18.75
N GLN A 234 0.24 -9.87 -19.19
CA GLN A 234 -0.18 -9.65 -20.59
C GLN A 234 -0.14 -8.18 -21.00
N LEU A 235 0.02 -7.26 -20.05
CA LEU A 235 0.19 -5.84 -20.34
C LEU A 235 1.63 -5.49 -20.74
N TYR A 236 2.58 -6.41 -20.57
CA TYR A 236 3.98 -6.22 -20.94
C TYR A 236 4.20 -6.77 -22.34
N GLU A 237 4.45 -5.87 -23.29
CA GLU A 237 4.52 -6.19 -24.73
C GLU A 237 5.91 -6.68 -25.16
N ASP A 238 6.96 -6.34 -24.41
CA ASP A 238 8.35 -6.65 -24.73
C ASP A 238 9.23 -6.76 -23.47
N ASP A 239 10.42 -7.35 -23.63
CA ASP A 239 11.42 -7.54 -22.57
C ASP A 239 11.90 -6.20 -22.00
N GLU A 240 11.92 -5.14 -22.81
CA GLU A 240 12.37 -3.83 -22.37
C GLU A 240 11.45 -3.26 -21.28
N MET A 241 10.13 -3.43 -21.41
CA MET A 241 9.18 -3.07 -20.35
C MET A 241 9.45 -3.86 -19.07
N ILE A 242 9.70 -5.17 -19.18
CA ILE A 242 9.98 -6.06 -18.05
C ILE A 242 11.24 -5.58 -17.32
N GLU A 243 12.31 -5.30 -18.06
CA GLU A 243 13.58 -4.84 -17.52
C GLU A 243 13.48 -3.44 -16.88
N LEU A 244 12.72 -2.51 -17.48
CA LEU A 244 12.55 -1.16 -16.92
C LEU A 244 11.94 -1.23 -15.52
N VAL A 245 10.90 -2.05 -15.38
CA VAL A 245 10.23 -2.27 -14.09
C VAL A 245 11.12 -3.08 -13.14
N GLY A 246 11.84 -4.07 -13.67
CA GLY A 246 12.83 -4.86 -12.92
C GLY A 246 13.90 -3.98 -12.28
N ARG A 247 14.49 -3.05 -13.04
CA ARG A 247 15.46 -2.09 -12.53
C ARG A 247 14.83 -1.12 -11.52
N LEU A 248 13.59 -0.69 -11.75
CA LEU A 248 12.90 0.26 -10.87
C LEU A 248 12.64 -0.33 -9.47
N TYR A 249 12.38 -1.63 -9.39
CA TYR A 249 12.03 -2.34 -8.16
C TYR A 249 13.04 -3.43 -7.78
N ALA A 250 14.30 -3.30 -8.20
CA ALA A 250 15.34 -4.30 -7.98
C ALA A 250 15.47 -4.73 -6.51
N GLU A 251 15.39 -3.78 -5.58
CA GLU A 251 15.45 -4.07 -4.14
C GLU A 251 14.27 -4.95 -3.68
N ASP A 252 13.04 -4.68 -4.14
CA ASP A 252 11.88 -5.50 -3.78
C ASP A 252 11.99 -6.91 -4.38
N ILE A 253 12.51 -7.00 -5.61
CA ILE A 253 12.71 -8.25 -6.33
C ILE A 253 13.70 -9.13 -5.57
N GLU A 254 14.86 -8.57 -5.21
CA GLU A 254 15.89 -9.27 -4.46
C GLU A 254 15.38 -9.69 -3.07
N ARG A 255 14.85 -8.74 -2.29
CA ARG A 255 14.43 -9.00 -0.90
C ARG A 255 13.29 -9.99 -0.78
N PHE A 256 12.34 -9.93 -1.71
CA PHE A 256 11.15 -10.76 -1.66
C PHE A 256 11.18 -11.92 -2.65
N GLY A 257 12.34 -12.14 -3.29
CA GLY A 257 12.58 -13.23 -4.23
C GLY A 257 11.66 -13.24 -5.44
N TYR A 258 11.14 -12.10 -5.90
CA TYR A 258 10.23 -12.10 -7.06
C TYR A 258 10.97 -12.34 -8.39
N SER A 259 10.25 -12.82 -9.38
CA SER A 259 10.65 -12.77 -10.79
C SER A 259 9.43 -12.41 -11.63
N PHE A 260 9.63 -12.12 -12.92
CA PHE A 260 8.50 -11.77 -13.79
C PHE A 260 7.53 -12.96 -13.94
N ASP A 261 8.06 -14.15 -14.20
CA ASP A 261 7.25 -15.34 -14.50
C ASP A 261 6.90 -16.20 -13.28
N ALA A 262 7.75 -16.23 -12.25
CA ALA A 262 7.51 -17.07 -11.08
C ALA A 262 6.92 -16.26 -9.92
N ASN A 263 5.88 -16.85 -9.33
CA ASN A 263 5.57 -16.61 -7.93
C ASN A 263 6.58 -17.45 -7.16
N ALA A 264 7.67 -16.84 -6.72
CA ALA A 264 8.68 -17.55 -5.95
C ALA A 264 8.08 -18.11 -4.65
N PRO A 265 8.67 -19.18 -4.09
CA PRO A 265 8.17 -19.80 -2.86
C PRO A 265 8.02 -18.79 -1.72
N ALA A 266 7.14 -19.12 -0.76
CA ALA A 266 6.89 -18.33 0.44
C ALA A 266 8.22 -17.97 1.15
N LEU A 267 8.36 -16.69 1.52
CA LEU A 267 9.50 -16.24 2.32
C LEU A 267 9.27 -16.77 3.73
N VAL A 268 10.02 -17.80 4.12
CA VAL A 268 10.11 -18.21 5.52
C VAL A 268 10.90 -17.11 6.25
N GLY A 269 10.37 -16.67 7.40
CA GLY A 269 10.69 -15.41 8.08
C GLY A 269 12.17 -15.04 8.13
N ALA A 270 12.43 -13.73 7.96
CA ALA A 270 13.76 -13.16 8.17
C ALA A 270 14.18 -13.41 9.63
N ALA A 271 15.18 -14.27 9.81
CA ALA A 271 15.88 -14.47 11.08
C ALA A 271 16.79 -13.29 11.41
#